data_AF-A0A8T2BM87-F1
#
_entry.id   AF-A0A8T2BM87-F1
#
_cell.length_a   1.000
_cell.length_b   1.000
_cell.length_c   1.000
_cell.angle_alpha   90.00
_cell.angle_beta   90.00
_cell.angle_gamma   90.00
#
_symmetry.space_group_name_H-M   'P 1'
#
loop_
_entity.id
_entity.type
_entity.pdbx_description
1 polymer ?
#
loop_
_entity_poly.entity_id
_entity_poly.type
_entity_poly.pdbx_seq_one_letter_code
_entity_poly.pdbx_strand_id
1 'polypeptide(L)'
;MRFRYAMVCSSNQNRSMEAHALLKRQGLDVASYGTGSHVKLPGPSLREPNVYDFGTPYKQMFDELRRKDPELILSVKLAPQRWQDNAGDGVFDVVMTFEEKVFDSVLEDLNNREQSLMKTILVMNLEVKDNHEEAAIGGRLALELCQEIEGNESWEDTIDDIVAGSKIMKKSQETQEDSLQQESRYQLHQIFISKIFKSHRFFQALVLYSLLIGFGFGLGFILNVHIRNVSFNPQLFRLSALPPSLSSSFSTPLQPQPEKVVSLNDTVVATDDGDEGQKGHSLVKPENVMHNMTEEELFLRASKIQEKTLKKTKKVAFMFLTRGKLPLAKLWERFFKGHDGLFSIYIHTSDPFYVDDDIPETSPLYRRRIPSKEVGWGMVSMVEAERRLLANALLDAGNHRFVLLSESDIPLFNFSTIYSYLTNSQHSYVDVYDLPGPAGRGRYNRRMSPVISRRNWRKGSQWFEIDREVALAVVSDTTYFPVFKKHCLSNCYSDEHYLATLVHVMFPGKNANRSLTWTDWSRRGPHPRKYTRGSVTGEFLRRMRNREQGCVYNGKKSENCYLFARKFDGGCLDKLLYFAHRVLGF
;
A
#
# COMPACT_ATOMS: atom_id res chain seq x y z
N MET A 1 26.28 -5.21 -29.81
CA MET A 1 26.52 -6.31 -28.84
C MET A 1 25.37 -7.29 -28.97
N ARG A 2 25.60 -8.61 -28.83
CA ARG A 2 24.49 -9.59 -28.87
C ARG A 2 23.98 -9.78 -27.45
N PHE A 3 22.73 -9.41 -27.20
CA PHE A 3 22.11 -9.54 -25.88
C PHE A 3 21.59 -10.95 -25.68
N ARG A 4 21.63 -11.40 -24.42
CA ARG A 4 21.04 -12.67 -24.01
C ARG A 4 19.75 -12.45 -23.25
N TYR A 5 18.69 -13.10 -23.72
CA TYR A 5 17.32 -12.90 -23.27
C TYR A 5 16.81 -14.07 -22.43
N ALA A 6 16.03 -13.78 -21.39
CA ALA A 6 15.26 -14.77 -20.65
C ALA A 6 13.76 -14.47 -20.73
N MET A 7 12.96 -15.43 -21.19
CA MET A 7 11.50 -15.35 -21.24
C MET A 7 10.90 -16.14 -20.06
N VAL A 8 10.19 -15.48 -19.14
CA VAL A 8 9.80 -16.09 -17.86
C VAL A 8 8.29 -16.01 -17.64
N CYS A 9 7.66 -17.15 -17.39
CA CYS A 9 6.26 -17.20 -16.94
C CYS A 9 6.11 -18.09 -15.68
N SER A 10 4.89 -18.53 -15.36
CA SER A 10 4.66 -19.38 -14.18
C SER A 10 5.15 -20.83 -14.40
N SER A 11 4.60 -21.51 -15.40
CA SER A 11 4.83 -22.95 -15.67
C SER A 11 5.88 -23.25 -16.73
N ASN A 12 6.45 -22.24 -17.39
CA ASN A 12 7.32 -22.39 -18.55
C ASN A 12 6.72 -23.26 -19.67
N GLN A 13 5.47 -22.99 -20.05
CA GLN A 13 4.80 -23.80 -21.07
C GLN A 13 4.14 -22.99 -22.18
N ASN A 14 3.33 -21.99 -21.83
CA ASN A 14 2.55 -21.23 -22.81
C ASN A 14 3.29 -19.92 -23.17
N ARG A 15 2.99 -18.83 -22.45
CA ARG A 15 3.51 -17.46 -22.67
C ARG A 15 5.02 -17.38 -22.92
N SER A 16 5.84 -17.93 -22.02
CA SER A 16 7.31 -17.87 -22.14
C SER A 16 7.84 -18.69 -23.32
N MET A 17 7.18 -19.80 -23.66
CA MET A 17 7.65 -20.72 -24.70
C MET A 17 7.28 -20.22 -26.08
N GLU A 18 6.10 -19.61 -26.21
CA GLU A 18 5.67 -18.93 -27.42
C GLU A 18 6.64 -17.79 -27.79
N ALA A 19 6.96 -16.94 -26.80
CA ALA A 19 7.98 -15.90 -26.99
C ALA A 19 9.36 -16.48 -27.32
N HIS A 20 9.80 -17.51 -26.59
CA HIS A 20 11.08 -18.19 -26.88
C HIS A 20 11.11 -18.71 -28.32
N ALA A 21 10.08 -19.41 -28.78
CA ALA A 21 10.00 -19.94 -30.15
C ALA A 21 10.20 -18.82 -31.19
N LEU A 22 9.52 -17.69 -31.00
CA LEU A 22 9.61 -16.52 -31.89
C LEU A 22 11.00 -15.87 -31.87
N LEU A 23 11.56 -15.61 -30.69
CA LEU A 23 12.90 -15.01 -30.56
C LEU A 23 13.98 -15.92 -31.15
N LYS A 24 13.91 -17.23 -30.88
CA LYS A 24 14.85 -18.23 -31.40
C LYS A 24 14.78 -18.34 -32.92
N ARG A 25 13.58 -18.26 -33.49
CA ARG A 25 13.38 -18.24 -34.96
C ARG A 25 14.02 -17.01 -35.62
N GLN A 26 14.12 -15.89 -34.90
CA GLN A 26 14.82 -14.68 -35.34
C GLN A 26 16.32 -14.69 -35.03
N GLY A 27 16.86 -15.80 -34.51
CA GLY A 27 18.28 -15.95 -34.23
C GLY A 27 18.77 -15.21 -32.99
N LEU A 28 17.88 -14.76 -32.09
CA LEU A 28 18.27 -14.14 -30.82
C LEU A 28 18.78 -15.20 -29.84
N ASP A 29 19.72 -14.83 -28.96
CA ASP A 29 20.18 -15.70 -27.87
C ASP A 29 19.14 -15.65 -26.74
N VAL A 30 18.29 -16.68 -26.66
CA VAL A 30 17.15 -16.71 -25.77
C VAL A 30 17.07 -18.02 -24.99
N ALA A 31 16.75 -17.91 -23.71
CA ALA A 31 16.31 -19.01 -22.86
C ALA A 31 14.92 -18.70 -22.27
N SER A 32 14.29 -19.69 -21.64
CA SER A 32 12.97 -19.50 -21.03
C SER A 32 12.80 -20.32 -19.77
N TYR A 33 12.07 -19.78 -18.80
CA TYR A 33 11.94 -20.35 -17.46
C TYR A 33 10.54 -20.20 -16.85
N GLY A 34 10.34 -20.92 -15.75
CA GLY A 34 9.14 -20.87 -14.91
C GLY A 34 9.50 -20.49 -13.48
N THR A 35 8.67 -19.72 -12.81
CA THR A 35 8.88 -19.33 -11.40
C THR A 35 8.05 -20.13 -10.41
N GLY A 36 7.06 -20.89 -10.89
CA GLY A 36 6.17 -21.71 -10.07
C GLY A 36 6.92 -22.76 -9.25
N SER A 37 6.21 -23.38 -8.30
CA SER A 37 6.73 -24.56 -7.61
C SER A 37 6.69 -25.82 -8.47
N HIS A 38 5.69 -25.90 -9.36
CA HIS A 38 5.48 -27.01 -10.30
C HIS A 38 4.98 -26.44 -11.63
N VAL A 39 5.10 -27.24 -12.68
CA VAL A 39 4.53 -26.98 -13.99
C VAL A 39 3.05 -27.33 -13.94
N LYS A 40 2.18 -26.33 -14.10
CA LYS A 40 0.73 -26.52 -14.09
C LYS A 40 0.17 -26.39 -15.51
N LEU A 41 -0.61 -27.38 -15.92
CA LEU A 41 -1.37 -27.39 -17.18
C LEU A 41 -2.88 -27.44 -16.88
N PRO A 42 -3.73 -26.90 -17.76
CA PRO A 42 -5.17 -27.02 -17.62
C PRO A 42 -5.59 -28.48 -17.44
N GLY A 43 -6.50 -28.74 -16.52
CA GLY A 43 -7.08 -30.06 -16.26
C GLY A 43 -8.61 -30.04 -16.34
N PRO A 44 -9.30 -31.10 -15.90
CA PRO A 44 -10.76 -31.23 -16.02
C PRO A 44 -11.56 -30.09 -15.38
N SER A 45 -10.98 -29.43 -14.37
CA SER A 45 -11.56 -28.24 -13.74
C SER A 45 -10.48 -27.24 -13.32
N LEU A 46 -10.88 -25.99 -13.04
CA LEU A 46 -9.97 -24.96 -12.51
C LEU A 46 -9.29 -25.34 -11.19
N ARG A 47 -9.87 -26.28 -10.42
CA ARG A 47 -9.33 -26.74 -9.13
C ARG A 47 -8.47 -27.99 -9.25
N GLU A 48 -8.48 -28.65 -10.40
CA GLU A 48 -7.77 -29.90 -10.66
C GLU A 48 -6.88 -29.74 -11.90
N PRO A 49 -5.82 -28.91 -11.84
CA PRO A 49 -4.85 -28.81 -12.92
C PRO A 49 -3.98 -30.07 -12.98
N ASN A 50 -3.45 -30.38 -14.16
CA ASN A 50 -2.39 -31.37 -14.29
C ASN A 50 -1.07 -30.74 -13.79
N VAL A 51 -0.38 -31.43 -12.89
CA VAL A 51 0.81 -30.91 -12.20
C VAL A 51 1.99 -31.82 -12.47
N TYR A 52 3.11 -31.22 -12.89
CA TYR A 52 4.36 -31.91 -13.21
C TYR A 52 5.55 -31.21 -12.54
N ASP A 53 6.62 -31.95 -12.29
CA ASP A 53 7.87 -31.37 -11.80
C ASP A 53 8.61 -30.65 -12.93
N PHE A 54 9.32 -29.57 -12.58
CA PHE A 54 10.28 -28.97 -13.50
C PHE A 54 11.37 -30.00 -13.86
N GLY A 55 11.74 -30.08 -15.14
CA GLY A 55 12.61 -31.13 -15.67
C GLY A 55 11.86 -32.31 -16.32
N THR A 56 10.55 -32.45 -16.10
CA THR A 56 9.75 -33.48 -16.79
C THR A 56 9.72 -33.20 -18.31
N PRO A 57 10.17 -34.11 -19.18
CA PRO A 57 10.18 -33.87 -20.63
C PRO A 57 8.79 -33.52 -21.17
N TYR A 58 8.70 -32.51 -22.05
CA TYR A 58 7.41 -32.12 -22.64
C TYR A 58 6.71 -33.27 -23.37
N LYS A 59 7.51 -34.13 -24.02
CA LYS A 59 7.01 -35.34 -24.67
C LYS A 59 6.31 -36.26 -23.68
N GLN A 60 6.89 -36.48 -22.50
CA GLN A 60 6.28 -37.31 -21.46
C GLN A 60 4.97 -36.70 -20.97
N MET A 61 4.97 -35.40 -20.61
CA MET A 61 3.75 -34.71 -20.18
C MET A 61 2.64 -34.81 -21.25
N PHE A 62 3.01 -34.65 -22.52
CA PHE A 62 2.11 -34.75 -23.65
C PHE A 62 1.57 -36.17 -23.87
N ASP A 63 2.42 -37.19 -23.80
CA ASP A 63 2.04 -38.60 -23.94
C ASP A 63 1.07 -39.03 -22.83
N GLU A 64 1.23 -38.53 -21.60
CA GLU A 64 0.32 -38.77 -20.48
C GLU A 64 -1.05 -38.07 -20.65
N LEU A 65 -1.08 -36.89 -21.29
CA LEU A 65 -2.31 -36.12 -21.54
C LEU A 65 -3.07 -36.58 -22.79
N ARG A 66 -2.42 -37.32 -23.69
CA ARG A 66 -3.02 -37.77 -24.95
C ARG A 66 -4.01 -38.92 -24.74
N ARG A 67 -5.29 -38.58 -24.67
CA ARG A 67 -6.39 -39.48 -25.08
C ARG A 67 -7.19 -39.03 -26.30
N LYS A 68 -6.81 -37.96 -27.01
CA LYS A 68 -7.16 -37.65 -28.42
C LYS A 68 -6.42 -36.38 -28.89
N ASP A 69 -6.01 -36.43 -30.16
CA ASP A 69 -5.54 -35.37 -31.08
C ASP A 69 -4.04 -35.34 -31.49
N PRO A 70 -3.69 -35.58 -32.78
CA PRO A 70 -2.32 -35.80 -33.28
C PRO A 70 -1.38 -34.60 -33.49
N GLU A 71 -1.74 -33.35 -33.21
CA GLU A 71 -0.86 -32.22 -33.57
C GLU A 71 -0.62 -31.23 -32.43
N LEU A 72 0.58 -31.26 -31.82
CA LEU A 72 1.12 -30.08 -31.12
C LEU A 72 2.66 -30.12 -31.05
N ILE A 73 3.26 -29.35 -31.97
CA ILE A 73 4.57 -28.67 -31.98
C ILE A 73 5.63 -29.16 -30.94
N LEU A 74 6.46 -30.11 -31.38
CA LEU A 74 7.87 -30.24 -30.95
C LEU A 74 8.64 -29.00 -31.44
N SER A 75 9.65 -28.42 -30.78
CA SER A 75 10.32 -28.66 -29.50
C SER A 75 11.31 -27.51 -29.34
N VAL A 76 10.93 -26.44 -28.63
CA VAL A 76 11.85 -25.31 -28.37
C VAL A 76 13.00 -25.77 -27.46
N LYS A 77 12.69 -26.63 -26.47
CA LYS A 77 13.61 -27.32 -25.56
C LYS A 77 13.00 -28.62 -25.02
N LEU A 78 13.79 -29.46 -24.35
CA LEU A 78 13.39 -30.79 -23.89
C LEU A 78 12.36 -30.78 -22.76
N ALA A 79 12.56 -29.90 -21.77
CA ALA A 79 11.78 -29.86 -20.54
C ALA A 79 11.63 -28.42 -20.02
N PRO A 80 10.56 -28.12 -19.27
CA PRO A 80 10.42 -26.85 -18.56
C PRO A 80 11.52 -26.75 -17.51
N GLN A 81 12.09 -25.55 -17.36
CA GLN A 81 13.16 -25.26 -16.42
C GLN A 81 12.71 -24.17 -15.46
N ARG A 82 13.22 -24.24 -14.24
CA ARG A 82 12.87 -23.30 -13.18
C ARG A 82 13.86 -22.14 -13.17
N TRP A 83 13.36 -20.92 -13.00
CA TRP A 83 14.16 -19.69 -13.00
C TRP A 83 15.19 -19.69 -11.88
N GLN A 84 14.77 -20.07 -10.67
CA GLN A 84 15.61 -20.09 -9.48
C GLN A 84 16.82 -21.04 -9.61
N ASP A 85 16.75 -22.02 -10.52
CA ASP A 85 17.78 -23.04 -10.71
C ASP A 85 18.68 -22.77 -11.94
N ASN A 86 18.56 -21.59 -12.58
CA ASN A 86 19.26 -21.27 -13.82
C ASN A 86 20.73 -20.79 -13.66
N ALA A 87 21.32 -20.93 -12.46
CA ALA A 87 22.66 -20.42 -12.19
C ALA A 87 23.74 -21.00 -13.13
N GLY A 88 23.55 -22.25 -13.59
CA GLY A 88 24.44 -22.92 -14.54
C GLY A 88 24.26 -22.48 -15.99
N ASP A 89 23.20 -21.75 -16.31
CA ASP A 89 22.89 -21.37 -17.69
C ASP A 89 23.66 -20.11 -18.12
N GLY A 90 24.27 -19.37 -17.19
CA GLY A 90 25.01 -18.12 -17.44
C GLY A 90 24.17 -16.86 -17.21
N VAL A 91 24.73 -15.68 -17.52
CA VAL A 91 24.07 -14.39 -17.28
C VAL A 91 23.17 -13.96 -18.42
N PHE A 92 22.08 -13.27 -18.07
CA PHE A 92 21.15 -12.64 -19.00
C PHE A 92 21.34 -11.12 -18.98
N ASP A 93 21.15 -10.47 -20.12
CA ASP A 93 21.14 -9.02 -20.22
C ASP A 93 19.73 -8.47 -20.04
N VAL A 94 18.74 -9.18 -20.58
CA VAL A 94 17.33 -8.78 -20.56
C VAL A 94 16.46 -9.95 -20.12
N VAL A 95 15.60 -9.71 -19.13
CA VAL A 95 14.61 -10.66 -18.63
C VAL A 95 13.22 -10.09 -18.87
N MET A 96 12.39 -10.86 -19.59
CA MET A 96 11.01 -10.50 -19.85
C MET A 96 10.09 -11.44 -19.07
N THR A 97 9.19 -10.88 -18.25
CA THR A 97 8.18 -11.61 -17.49
C THR A 97 6.76 -11.37 -18.01
N PHE A 98 5.93 -12.41 -18.04
CA PHE A 98 4.60 -12.35 -18.66
C PHE A 98 3.42 -12.17 -17.67
N GLU A 99 3.72 -11.85 -16.41
CA GLU A 99 2.76 -11.71 -15.30
C GLU A 99 3.42 -10.97 -14.14
N GLU A 100 2.71 -10.04 -13.50
CA GLU A 100 3.23 -9.27 -12.35
C GLU A 100 3.79 -10.16 -11.22
N LYS A 101 3.14 -11.28 -10.91
CA LYS A 101 3.65 -12.22 -9.88
C LYS A 101 4.97 -12.88 -10.27
N VAL A 102 5.16 -13.15 -11.56
CA VAL A 102 6.40 -13.72 -12.10
C VAL A 102 7.49 -12.67 -12.07
N PHE A 103 7.17 -11.42 -12.41
CA PHE A 103 8.05 -10.25 -12.28
C PHE A 103 8.60 -10.12 -10.85
N ASP A 104 7.70 -10.09 -9.86
CA ASP A 104 8.07 -10.01 -8.45
C ASP A 104 8.97 -11.19 -8.02
N SER A 105 8.66 -12.41 -8.48
CA SER A 105 9.43 -13.61 -8.14
C SER A 105 10.83 -13.58 -8.75
N VAL A 106 10.98 -13.09 -9.97
CA VAL A 106 12.28 -12.90 -10.63
C VAL A 106 13.10 -11.84 -9.90
N LEU A 107 12.48 -10.72 -9.52
CA LEU A 107 13.17 -9.65 -8.78
C LEU A 107 13.62 -10.09 -7.39
N GLU A 108 12.77 -10.82 -6.67
CA GLU A 108 13.10 -11.38 -5.35
C GLU A 108 14.28 -12.33 -5.44
N ASP A 109 14.26 -13.24 -6.42
CA ASP A 109 15.34 -14.20 -6.65
C ASP A 109 16.65 -13.51 -7.04
N LEU A 110 16.62 -12.58 -8.01
CA LEU A 110 17.81 -11.81 -8.41
C LEU A 110 18.41 -11.01 -7.26
N ASN A 111 17.58 -10.48 -6.36
CA ASN A 111 18.03 -9.71 -5.19
C ASN A 111 18.63 -10.60 -4.09
N ASN A 112 18.31 -11.89 -4.08
CA ASN A 112 18.82 -12.86 -3.11
C ASN A 112 20.09 -13.58 -3.61
N ARG A 113 20.44 -13.47 -4.90
CA ARG A 113 21.67 -14.04 -5.47
C ARG A 113 22.90 -13.21 -5.10
N GLU A 114 24.04 -13.87 -5.00
CA GLU A 114 25.33 -13.21 -4.81
C GLU A 114 25.75 -12.43 -6.07
N GLN A 115 26.05 -11.14 -5.92
CA GLN A 115 26.34 -10.22 -7.03
C GLN A 115 27.83 -10.23 -7.43
N SER A 116 28.32 -11.36 -7.94
CA SER A 116 29.74 -11.54 -8.23
C SER A 116 30.26 -10.74 -9.43
N LEU A 117 29.41 -10.42 -10.40
CA LEU A 117 29.82 -9.83 -11.69
C LEU A 117 29.56 -8.32 -11.80
N MET A 118 28.83 -7.71 -10.85
CA MET A 118 28.44 -6.29 -10.86
C MET A 118 27.82 -5.81 -12.19
N LYS A 119 27.21 -6.73 -12.95
CA LYS A 119 26.61 -6.47 -14.27
C LYS A 119 25.13 -6.10 -14.12
N THR A 120 24.70 -5.06 -14.83
CA THR A 120 23.30 -4.63 -14.89
C THR A 120 22.47 -5.64 -15.69
N ILE A 121 21.26 -5.95 -15.21
CA ILE A 121 20.26 -6.75 -15.93
C ILE A 121 19.00 -5.90 -16.06
N LEU A 122 18.42 -5.84 -17.26
CA LEU A 122 17.11 -5.22 -17.49
C LEU A 122 16.01 -6.25 -17.22
N VAL A 123 15.07 -5.93 -16.34
CA VAL A 123 13.87 -6.78 -16.12
C VAL A 123 12.63 -5.99 -16.50
N MET A 124 11.82 -6.53 -17.41
CA MET A 124 10.59 -5.93 -17.91
C MET A 124 9.41 -6.88 -17.72
N ASN A 125 8.23 -6.33 -17.43
CA ASN A 125 6.99 -7.10 -17.40
C ASN A 125 6.06 -6.70 -18.56
N LEU A 126 5.57 -7.71 -19.27
CA LEU A 126 4.52 -7.62 -20.28
C LEU A 126 3.33 -8.45 -19.81
N GLU A 127 2.27 -7.81 -19.32
CA GLU A 127 1.12 -8.53 -18.79
C GLU A 127 0.36 -9.25 -19.91
N VAL A 128 0.35 -10.59 -19.87
CA VAL A 128 -0.28 -11.44 -20.90
C VAL A 128 -1.16 -12.49 -20.22
N LYS A 129 -2.44 -12.56 -20.62
CA LYS A 129 -3.40 -13.57 -20.14
C LYS A 129 -2.93 -14.97 -20.55
N ASP A 130 -3.10 -15.95 -19.67
CA ASP A 130 -2.57 -17.31 -19.89
C ASP A 130 -3.49 -18.19 -20.75
N ASN A 131 -3.61 -17.82 -22.02
CA ASN A 131 -4.27 -18.60 -23.07
C ASN A 131 -3.44 -18.56 -24.36
N HIS A 132 -3.78 -19.39 -25.36
CA HIS A 132 -2.96 -19.53 -26.57
C HIS A 132 -2.98 -18.29 -27.46
N GLU A 133 -4.13 -17.64 -27.64
CA GLU A 133 -4.26 -16.46 -28.51
C GLU A 133 -3.44 -15.28 -27.96
N GLU A 134 -3.56 -15.03 -26.66
CA GLU A 134 -2.85 -13.95 -25.99
C GLU A 134 -1.37 -14.22 -25.85
N ALA A 135 -0.96 -15.48 -25.64
CA ALA A 135 0.45 -15.85 -25.67
C ALA A 135 1.09 -15.57 -27.04
N ALA A 136 0.38 -15.83 -28.14
CA ALA A 136 0.88 -15.54 -29.49
C ALA A 136 1.01 -14.03 -29.75
N ILE A 137 0.08 -13.21 -29.25
CA ILE A 137 0.17 -11.75 -29.33
C ILE A 137 1.33 -11.25 -28.46
N GLY A 138 1.39 -11.67 -27.20
CA GLY A 138 2.43 -11.30 -26.25
C GLY A 138 3.83 -11.70 -26.71
N GLY A 139 3.97 -12.88 -27.34
CA GLY A 139 5.24 -13.33 -27.92
C GLY A 139 5.72 -12.44 -29.07
N ARG A 140 4.82 -11.97 -29.95
CA ARG A 140 5.17 -11.02 -31.02
C ARG A 140 5.63 -9.68 -30.44
N LEU A 141 4.95 -9.19 -29.41
CA LEU A 141 5.31 -7.94 -28.76
C LEU A 141 6.64 -8.03 -28.00
N ALA A 142 6.89 -9.15 -27.31
CA ALA A 142 8.18 -9.40 -26.67
C ALA A 142 9.31 -9.42 -27.71
N LEU A 143 9.08 -10.03 -28.88
CA LEU A 143 10.05 -10.02 -29.99
C LEU A 143 10.32 -8.60 -30.50
N GLU A 144 9.28 -7.81 -30.77
CA GLU A 144 9.43 -6.42 -31.23
C GLU A 144 10.26 -5.60 -30.23
N LEU A 145 9.96 -5.68 -28.93
CA LEU A 145 10.72 -5.00 -27.88
C LEU A 145 12.19 -5.44 -27.84
N CYS A 146 12.46 -6.75 -27.99
CA CYS A 146 13.84 -7.25 -27.99
C CYS A 146 14.61 -6.76 -29.24
N GLN A 147 13.97 -6.69 -30.40
CA GLN A 147 14.58 -6.17 -31.63
C GLN A 147 14.90 -4.68 -31.53
N GLU A 148 14.00 -3.88 -30.92
CA GLU A 148 14.27 -2.47 -30.66
C GLU A 148 15.44 -2.29 -29.69
N ILE A 149 15.58 -3.15 -28.68
CA ILE A 149 16.73 -3.14 -27.75
C ILE A 149 18.03 -3.52 -28.49
N GLU A 150 18.02 -4.55 -29.35
CA GLU A 150 19.21 -4.90 -30.16
C GLU A 150 19.64 -3.78 -31.10
N GLY A 151 18.68 -3.00 -31.63
CA GLY A 151 18.95 -1.86 -32.51
C GLY A 151 19.56 -0.64 -31.82
N ASN A 152 19.60 -0.61 -30.49
CA ASN A 152 20.06 0.54 -29.70
C ASN A 152 21.31 0.21 -28.88
N GLU A 153 22.46 0.78 -29.27
CA GLU A 153 23.75 0.54 -28.59
C GLU A 153 23.79 1.05 -27.13
N SER A 154 22.99 2.07 -26.78
CA SER A 154 22.84 2.60 -25.41
C SER A 154 21.40 2.49 -24.90
N TRP A 155 20.84 1.27 -24.92
CA TRP A 155 19.49 1.02 -24.39
C TRP A 155 19.33 1.52 -22.94
N GLU A 156 20.39 1.57 -22.12
CA GLU A 156 20.30 2.05 -20.74
C GLU A 156 19.81 3.50 -20.60
N ASP A 157 20.08 4.34 -21.61
CA ASP A 157 19.70 5.75 -21.61
C ASP A 157 18.44 6.00 -22.45
N THR A 158 18.10 5.07 -23.35
CA THR A 158 16.95 5.18 -24.27
C THR A 158 15.81 4.22 -23.95
N ILE A 159 15.90 3.40 -22.89
CA ILE A 159 14.86 2.40 -22.59
C ILE A 159 13.47 3.02 -22.38
N ASP A 160 13.42 4.19 -21.76
CA ASP A 160 12.16 4.93 -21.56
C ASP A 160 11.57 5.36 -22.92
N ASP A 161 12.43 5.76 -23.87
CA ASP A 161 12.03 6.15 -25.23
C ASP A 161 11.69 4.95 -26.11
N ILE A 162 12.40 3.81 -25.97
CA ILE A 162 12.13 2.55 -26.67
C ILE A 162 10.74 2.05 -26.26
N VAL A 163 10.44 2.06 -24.96
CA VAL A 163 9.12 1.65 -24.48
C VAL A 163 8.04 2.66 -24.89
N ALA A 164 8.32 3.96 -24.79
CA ALA A 164 7.38 5.01 -25.23
C ALA A 164 7.14 5.04 -26.74
N GLY A 165 8.15 4.72 -27.54
CA GLY A 165 8.15 4.76 -29.01
C GLY A 165 7.68 3.46 -29.67
N SER A 166 7.68 2.35 -28.93
CA SER A 166 7.15 1.07 -29.39
C SER A 166 5.72 1.22 -29.91
N LYS A 167 5.38 0.50 -30.99
CA LYS A 167 4.04 0.54 -31.62
C LYS A 167 2.88 0.28 -30.64
N ILE A 168 3.20 -0.28 -29.47
CA ILE A 168 2.33 -0.56 -28.34
C ILE A 168 1.67 0.72 -27.79
N MET A 169 2.42 1.83 -27.69
CA MET A 169 1.86 3.12 -27.23
C MET A 169 1.26 3.98 -28.36
N LYS A 170 1.70 3.81 -29.61
CA LYS A 170 1.18 4.55 -30.76
C LYS A 170 -0.19 4.05 -31.22
N LYS A 171 -0.43 2.73 -31.17
CA LYS A 171 -1.75 2.16 -31.50
C LYS A 171 -2.84 2.56 -30.50
N SER A 172 -2.45 3.01 -29.29
CA SER A 172 -3.36 3.57 -28.27
C SER A 172 -3.80 5.01 -28.58
N GLN A 173 -3.12 5.71 -29.50
CA GLN A 173 -3.38 7.12 -29.80
C GLN A 173 -4.05 7.37 -31.15
N GLU A 174 -3.99 6.44 -32.12
CA GLU A 174 -4.41 6.70 -33.51
C GLU A 174 -5.80 6.16 -33.93
N THR A 175 -6.54 5.42 -33.10
CA THR A 175 -7.84 4.86 -33.51
C THR A 175 -8.97 5.31 -32.58
N GLN A 176 -9.42 6.54 -32.80
CA GLN A 176 -10.61 7.12 -32.20
C GLN A 176 -11.66 7.33 -33.28
N GLU A 177 -12.19 6.25 -33.86
CA GLU A 177 -13.44 6.28 -34.65
C GLU A 177 -14.05 4.87 -34.78
N ASP A 178 -15.32 4.79 -34.37
CA ASP A 178 -16.40 3.81 -34.64
C ASP A 178 -16.65 2.48 -33.87
N SER A 179 -17.81 2.52 -33.18
CA SER A 179 -18.90 1.56 -32.91
C SER A 179 -18.70 0.16 -32.27
N LEU A 180 -19.13 0.07 -31.00
CA LEU A 180 -20.11 -0.87 -30.38
C LEU A 180 -20.05 -2.40 -30.61
N GLN A 181 -19.02 -2.96 -31.24
CA GLN A 181 -18.77 -4.41 -31.23
C GLN A 181 -17.34 -4.80 -30.84
N GLN A 182 -16.54 -3.80 -30.42
CA GLN A 182 -15.12 -3.95 -30.10
C GLN A 182 -14.80 -3.78 -28.60
N GLU A 183 -15.79 -3.89 -27.72
CA GLU A 183 -15.60 -3.79 -26.25
C GLU A 183 -14.96 -5.05 -25.64
N SER A 184 -14.75 -6.11 -26.42
CA SER A 184 -14.15 -7.38 -25.96
C SER A 184 -12.69 -7.61 -26.37
N ARG A 185 -12.04 -6.72 -27.13
CA ARG A 185 -10.71 -6.99 -27.73
C ARG A 185 -9.59 -5.97 -27.47
N TYR A 186 -9.76 -4.98 -26.60
CA TYR A 186 -8.69 -4.03 -26.25
C TYR A 186 -8.46 -3.88 -24.74
N GLN A 187 -8.33 -5.00 -24.04
CA GLN A 187 -7.73 -5.06 -22.70
C GLN A 187 -6.31 -5.64 -22.77
N LEU A 188 -5.31 -5.00 -23.37
CA LEU A 188 -3.96 -5.57 -23.25
C LEU A 188 -2.81 -4.57 -23.48
N HIS A 189 -1.85 -4.67 -22.56
CA HIS A 189 -0.49 -4.11 -22.52
C HIS A 189 -0.28 -2.83 -21.70
N GLN A 190 -0.31 -2.99 -20.37
CA GLN A 190 0.51 -2.17 -19.47
C GLN A 190 1.91 -2.78 -19.44
N ILE A 191 2.90 -2.11 -20.04
CA ILE A 191 4.33 -2.43 -19.84
C ILE A 191 4.75 -1.79 -18.52
N PHE A 192 5.16 -2.61 -17.55
CA PHE A 192 5.71 -2.11 -16.29
C PHE A 192 7.24 -2.23 -16.35
N ILE A 193 7.94 -1.11 -16.42
CA ILE A 193 9.40 -1.06 -16.27
C ILE A 193 9.69 -0.66 -14.82
N SER A 194 10.47 -1.47 -14.10
CA SER A 194 11.12 -0.99 -12.88
C SER A 194 12.52 -1.55 -12.70
N LYS A 195 13.47 -0.60 -12.61
CA LYS A 195 14.84 -0.66 -12.09
C LYS A 195 15.94 -1.22 -13.01
N ILE A 196 16.75 -0.27 -13.50
CA ILE A 196 18.15 -0.45 -13.84
C ILE A 196 18.96 -0.57 -12.54
N PHE A 197 19.71 -1.66 -12.36
CA PHE A 197 20.63 -1.84 -11.23
C PHE A 197 21.97 -1.12 -11.50
N LYS A 198 22.02 0.21 -11.34
CA LYS A 198 23.28 0.99 -11.49
C LYS A 198 24.07 1.03 -10.17
N SER A 199 24.96 0.07 -9.95
CA SER A 199 25.94 0.10 -8.84
C SER A 199 27.02 1.20 -8.96
N HIS A 200 27.04 1.94 -10.08
CA HIS A 200 28.11 2.89 -10.39
C HIS A 200 28.09 4.17 -9.53
N ARG A 201 26.90 4.73 -9.23
CA ARG A 201 26.80 6.00 -8.48
C ARG A 201 27.09 5.85 -6.99
N PHE A 202 26.80 4.68 -6.41
CA PHE A 202 27.12 4.39 -5.01
C PHE A 202 28.64 4.27 -4.80
N PHE A 203 29.34 3.58 -5.70
CA PHE A 203 30.80 3.45 -5.62
C PHE A 203 31.52 4.78 -5.87
N GLN A 204 31.09 5.57 -6.87
CA GLN A 204 31.65 6.90 -7.11
C GLN A 204 31.44 7.85 -5.92
N ALA A 205 30.25 7.82 -5.31
CA ALA A 205 29.99 8.60 -4.11
C ALA A 205 30.83 8.13 -2.93
N LEU A 206 30.97 6.81 -2.72
CA LEU A 206 31.77 6.24 -1.65
C LEU A 206 33.26 6.60 -1.77
N VAL A 207 33.82 6.52 -2.98
CA VAL A 207 35.22 6.92 -3.25
C VAL A 207 35.40 8.43 -3.03
N LEU A 208 34.47 9.27 -3.51
CA LEU A 208 34.53 10.72 -3.31
C LEU A 208 34.43 11.10 -1.84
N TYR A 209 33.50 10.49 -1.09
CA TYR A 209 33.36 10.73 0.36
C TYR A 209 34.58 10.23 1.14
N SER A 210 35.17 9.11 0.74
CA SER A 210 36.40 8.58 1.37
C SER A 210 37.58 9.55 1.17
N LEU A 211 37.73 10.13 -0.03
CA LEU A 211 38.75 11.14 -0.32
C LEU A 211 38.51 12.45 0.45
N LEU A 212 37.26 12.91 0.54
CA LEU A 212 36.90 14.12 1.30
C LEU A 212 37.16 13.95 2.81
N ILE A 213 36.81 12.79 3.37
CA ILE A 213 37.08 12.48 4.77
C ILE A 213 38.59 12.41 5.02
N GLY A 214 39.35 11.72 4.16
CA GLY A 214 40.81 11.65 4.26
C GLY A 214 41.48 13.03 4.20
N PHE A 215 41.02 13.90 3.28
CA PHE A 215 41.53 15.27 3.16
C PHE A 215 41.17 16.13 4.39
N GLY A 216 39.96 15.97 4.93
CA GLY A 216 39.52 16.63 6.17
C GLY A 216 40.36 16.22 7.40
N PHE A 217 40.66 14.94 7.55
CA PHE A 217 41.54 14.45 8.61
C PHE A 217 42.99 14.95 8.45
N GLY A 218 43.50 14.98 7.21
CA GLY A 218 44.83 15.52 6.92
C GLY A 218 44.95 17.02 7.24
N LEU A 219 43.99 17.83 6.81
CA LEU A 219 43.91 19.26 7.16
C LEU A 219 43.77 19.47 8.66
N GLY A 220 42.91 18.70 9.33
CA GLY A 220 42.72 18.76 10.78
C GLY A 220 43.99 18.44 11.56
N PHE A 221 44.77 17.45 11.11
CA PHE A 221 46.05 17.10 11.71
C PHE A 221 47.09 18.22 11.55
N ILE A 222 47.20 18.80 10.34
CA ILE A 222 48.11 19.92 10.05
C ILE A 222 47.72 21.17 10.88
N LEU A 223 46.43 21.50 10.95
CA LEU A 223 45.93 22.60 11.79
C LEU A 223 46.18 22.36 13.28
N ASN A 224 46.03 21.12 13.78
CA ASN A 224 46.31 20.79 15.17
C ASN A 224 47.79 20.98 15.53
N VAL A 225 48.68 20.57 14.62
CA VAL A 225 50.14 20.77 14.77
C VAL A 225 50.50 22.26 14.73
N HIS A 226 49.84 23.06 13.88
CA HIS A 226 50.07 24.50 13.83
C HIS A 226 49.52 25.25 15.07
N ILE A 227 48.34 24.87 15.57
CA ILE A 227 47.74 25.50 16.76
C ILE A 227 48.56 25.20 18.02
N ARG A 228 49.19 24.03 18.12
CA ARG A 228 50.11 23.70 19.22
C ARG A 228 51.38 24.57 19.26
N ASN A 229 51.75 25.22 18.15
CA ASN A 229 52.91 26.11 18.08
C ASN A 229 52.57 27.59 18.34
N VAL A 230 51.30 27.93 18.61
CA VAL A 230 50.90 29.30 18.94
C VAL A 230 50.64 29.41 20.44
N SER A 231 51.56 30.09 21.14
CA SER A 231 51.36 30.44 22.55
C SER A 231 50.40 31.63 22.66
N PHE A 232 49.14 31.38 22.99
CA PHE A 232 48.17 32.44 23.32
C PHE A 232 48.17 32.70 24.83
N ASN A 233 48.47 33.96 25.20
CA ASN A 233 48.44 34.47 26.57
C ASN A 233 47.00 34.93 26.94
N PRO A 234 46.29 34.31 27.89
CA PRO A 234 44.91 34.65 28.20
C PRO A 234 44.85 35.60 29.39
N GLN A 235 44.84 36.91 29.13
CA GLN A 235 44.61 37.97 30.14
C GLN A 235 43.51 38.97 29.70
N LEU A 236 42.54 38.55 28.89
CA LEU A 236 41.36 39.35 28.62
C LEU A 236 40.10 38.59 29.04
N PHE A 237 39.28 39.25 29.86
CA PHE A 237 37.97 38.83 30.41
C PHE A 237 37.99 38.08 31.76
N ARG A 238 38.44 38.79 32.81
CA ARG A 238 37.81 38.70 34.15
C ARG A 238 36.82 39.87 34.31
N LEU A 239 35.57 39.56 34.66
CA LEU A 239 34.63 40.32 35.51
C LEU A 239 33.46 39.35 35.79
N SER A 240 33.51 38.59 36.89
CA SER A 240 33.00 38.90 38.24
C SER A 240 31.62 38.28 38.50
N ALA A 241 31.61 37.08 39.11
CA ALA A 241 30.44 36.48 39.76
C ALA A 241 30.77 36.24 41.25
N LEU A 242 29.91 36.74 42.13
CA LEU A 242 29.95 36.52 43.57
C LEU A 242 29.26 35.19 43.96
N PRO A 243 29.58 34.60 45.14
CA PRO A 243 29.36 33.20 45.46
C PRO A 243 28.04 32.90 46.22
N PRO A 244 27.65 31.61 46.39
CA PRO A 244 26.49 31.22 47.17
C PRO A 244 26.85 30.93 48.64
N SER A 245 25.92 31.18 49.57
CA SER A 245 25.99 30.70 50.95
C SER A 245 24.83 29.77 51.31
N LEU A 246 25.20 28.71 52.02
CA LEU A 246 24.37 27.65 52.58
C LEU A 246 23.64 28.08 53.88
N SER A 247 22.55 27.38 54.21
CA SER A 247 22.36 26.51 55.41
C SER A 247 20.87 26.39 55.79
N SER A 248 20.32 25.17 55.84
CA SER A 248 19.95 24.36 57.04
C SER A 248 18.64 24.85 57.73
N SER A 249 17.76 24.07 58.36
CA SER A 249 17.77 22.69 58.88
C SER A 249 16.35 22.29 59.37
N PHE A 250 16.06 20.99 59.29
CA PHE A 250 15.21 20.11 60.15
C PHE A 250 13.82 20.49 60.70
N SER A 251 12.82 19.62 60.46
CA SER A 251 12.08 18.86 61.50
C SER A 251 11.12 17.79 60.91
N THR A 252 11.06 16.63 61.57
CA THR A 252 10.16 15.45 61.40
C THR A 252 9.22 15.36 62.64
N PRO A 253 8.35 14.35 62.85
CA PRO A 253 7.54 13.47 61.97
C PRO A 253 6.05 13.36 62.43
N LEU A 254 5.15 12.69 61.68
CA LEU A 254 4.06 11.81 62.19
C LEU A 254 3.15 11.23 61.07
N GLN A 255 2.90 9.92 61.14
CA GLN A 255 1.83 9.10 60.51
C GLN A 255 0.55 9.11 61.41
N PRO A 256 -0.58 8.40 61.14
CA PRO A 256 -1.22 7.88 59.90
C PRO A 256 -2.79 8.09 59.81
N GLN A 257 -3.36 8.10 58.59
CA GLN A 257 -4.76 7.71 58.13
C GLN A 257 -6.03 8.16 58.94
N PRO A 258 -7.31 7.92 58.52
CA PRO A 258 -7.96 7.40 57.29
C PRO A 258 -9.12 8.31 56.77
N GLU A 259 -10.02 7.75 55.93
CA GLU A 259 -11.39 8.18 55.52
C GLU A 259 -11.52 8.70 54.08
N LYS A 260 -12.55 8.36 53.28
CA LYS A 260 -13.73 7.50 53.44
C LYS A 260 -14.25 7.16 52.04
N VAL A 261 -14.64 5.91 51.84
CA VAL A 261 -15.50 5.46 50.74
C VAL A 261 -16.93 5.89 51.08
N VAL A 262 -17.63 6.54 50.15
CA VAL A 262 -19.09 6.63 50.15
C VAL A 262 -19.59 6.21 48.77
N SER A 263 -20.18 5.03 48.75
CA SER A 263 -21.10 4.51 47.74
C SER A 263 -22.47 5.16 47.89
N LEU A 264 -23.11 5.55 46.78
CA LEU A 264 -24.57 5.58 46.72
C LEU A 264 -25.04 4.89 45.44
N ASN A 265 -25.79 3.82 45.65
CA ASN A 265 -26.63 3.16 44.68
C ASN A 265 -27.81 4.08 44.37
N ASP A 266 -28.20 4.18 43.10
CA ASP A 266 -29.59 4.47 42.77
C ASP A 266 -30.16 3.37 41.90
N THR A 267 -31.01 2.60 42.56
CA THR A 267 -31.96 1.63 42.03
C THR A 267 -33.07 2.42 41.35
N VAL A 268 -33.25 2.27 40.03
CA VAL A 268 -34.47 2.75 39.37
C VAL A 268 -35.49 1.62 39.39
N VAL A 269 -36.52 1.86 40.20
CA VAL A 269 -37.74 1.10 40.38
C VAL A 269 -38.49 0.95 39.05
N ALA A 270 -38.92 -0.29 38.77
CA ALA A 270 -39.90 -0.60 37.75
C ALA A 270 -41.26 -0.05 38.15
N THR A 271 -41.87 0.74 37.27
CA THR A 271 -43.33 0.94 37.26
C THR A 271 -43.88 0.16 36.08
N ASP A 272 -44.62 -0.88 36.44
CA ASP A 272 -45.50 -1.66 35.59
C ASP A 272 -46.77 -0.83 35.36
N ASP A 273 -47.07 -0.52 34.10
CA ASP A 273 -48.42 -0.24 33.63
C ASP A 273 -48.49 -0.84 32.22
N GLY A 274 -49.26 -1.92 32.11
CA GLY A 274 -49.37 -2.73 30.91
C GLY A 274 -50.19 -2.06 29.82
N ASP A 275 -49.75 -2.27 28.57
CA ASP A 275 -50.67 -2.48 27.45
C ASP A 275 -50.02 -3.40 26.41
N GLU A 276 -50.87 -4.15 25.73
CA GLU A 276 -50.63 -5.45 25.12
C GLU A 276 -49.72 -5.46 23.87
N GLY A 277 -48.86 -6.49 23.81
CA GLY A 277 -48.63 -7.28 22.61
C GLY A 277 -47.98 -6.62 21.38
N GLN A 278 -46.67 -6.84 21.20
CA GLN A 278 -46.16 -7.40 19.94
C GLN A 278 -44.75 -7.98 20.06
N LYS A 279 -44.64 -9.25 19.64
CA LYS A 279 -43.42 -10.02 19.45
C LYS A 279 -42.50 -9.37 18.40
N GLY A 280 -41.20 -9.47 18.64
CA GLY A 280 -40.19 -9.53 17.58
C GLY A 280 -39.10 -8.47 17.68
N HIS A 281 -37.96 -8.86 18.25
CA HIS A 281 -36.70 -8.13 18.21
C HIS A 281 -36.43 -7.55 16.80
N SER A 282 -36.36 -6.23 16.74
CA SER A 282 -35.95 -5.48 15.55
C SER A 282 -34.46 -5.76 15.26
N LEU A 283 -34.20 -6.72 14.37
CA LEU A 283 -32.96 -6.75 13.61
C LEU A 283 -32.93 -5.48 12.77
N VAL A 284 -32.10 -4.50 13.15
CA VAL A 284 -31.79 -3.33 12.32
C VAL A 284 -31.18 -3.86 11.02
N LYS A 285 -31.99 -3.96 9.97
CA LYS A 285 -31.53 -4.40 8.65
C LYS A 285 -30.40 -3.46 8.20
N PRO A 286 -29.26 -3.99 7.73
CA PRO A 286 -28.23 -3.17 7.15
C PRO A 286 -28.83 -2.41 5.95
N GLU A 287 -28.89 -1.08 6.02
CA GLU A 287 -29.22 -0.25 4.88
C GLU A 287 -28.25 -0.57 3.75
N ASN A 288 -28.78 -0.97 2.60
CA ASN A 288 -27.99 -1.25 1.41
C ASN A 288 -27.32 0.06 0.96
N VAL A 289 -26.00 0.11 1.00
CA VAL A 289 -25.23 1.32 0.63
C VAL A 289 -25.03 1.44 -0.89
N MET A 290 -25.44 0.45 -1.67
CA MET A 290 -25.47 0.53 -3.13
C MET A 290 -26.58 1.49 -3.61
N HIS A 291 -26.25 2.30 -4.62
CA HIS A 291 -27.17 3.27 -5.20
C HIS A 291 -26.81 3.57 -6.67
N ASN A 292 -27.72 4.19 -7.41
CA ASN A 292 -27.52 4.56 -8.83
C ASN A 292 -27.20 6.05 -9.05
N MET A 293 -26.95 6.83 -8.00
CA MET A 293 -26.55 8.24 -8.12
C MET A 293 -25.26 8.39 -8.94
N THR A 294 -25.19 9.44 -9.76
CA THR A 294 -23.92 9.83 -10.40
C THR A 294 -22.94 10.33 -9.35
N GLU A 295 -21.66 10.45 -9.70
CA GLU A 295 -20.67 10.98 -8.76
C GLU A 295 -21.01 12.41 -8.38
N GLU A 296 -21.34 13.26 -9.34
CA GLU A 296 -21.69 14.66 -9.13
C GLU A 296 -22.87 14.79 -8.16
N GLU A 297 -23.90 13.95 -8.34
CA GLU A 297 -25.05 13.89 -7.44
C GLU A 297 -24.64 13.43 -6.03
N LEU A 298 -23.84 12.37 -5.92
CA LEU A 298 -23.36 11.84 -4.64
C LEU A 298 -22.56 12.90 -3.87
N PHE A 299 -21.60 13.55 -4.51
CA PHE A 299 -20.78 14.61 -3.91
C PHE A 299 -21.62 15.82 -3.50
N LEU A 300 -22.59 16.22 -4.34
CA LEU A 300 -23.50 17.32 -4.03
C LEU A 300 -24.43 17.01 -2.85
N ARG A 301 -24.94 15.78 -2.75
CA ARG A 301 -25.77 15.38 -1.61
C ARG A 301 -24.95 15.27 -0.34
N ALA A 302 -23.78 14.62 -0.39
CA ALA A 302 -22.88 14.46 0.75
C ALA A 302 -22.46 15.82 1.37
N SER A 303 -22.21 16.82 0.53
CA SER A 303 -21.84 18.19 0.97
C SER A 303 -23.00 18.98 1.59
N LYS A 304 -24.26 18.64 1.27
CA LYS A 304 -25.46 19.35 1.75
C LYS A 304 -26.08 18.76 3.01
N ILE A 305 -25.68 17.56 3.42
CA ILE A 305 -26.26 16.90 4.59
C ILE A 305 -25.76 17.59 5.86
N GLN A 306 -26.63 18.45 6.38
CA GLN A 306 -26.45 19.08 7.67
C GLN A 306 -26.69 18.08 8.79
N GLU A 307 -25.93 18.23 9.87
CA GLU A 307 -26.20 17.57 11.13
C GLU A 307 -27.55 18.08 11.64
N LYS A 308 -28.62 17.30 11.46
CA LYS A 308 -29.90 17.63 12.09
C LYS A 308 -29.66 17.63 13.60
N THR A 309 -30.06 18.70 14.28
CA THR A 309 -29.96 18.97 15.73
C THR A 309 -30.80 18.04 16.61
N LEU A 310 -30.92 16.77 16.23
CA LEU A 310 -31.36 15.71 17.11
C LEU A 310 -30.09 15.11 17.71
N LYS A 311 -30.02 15.02 19.03
CA LYS A 311 -28.93 14.38 19.80
C LYS A 311 -28.71 12.93 19.34
N LYS A 312 -28.09 12.73 18.17
CA LYS A 312 -27.77 11.43 17.61
C LYS A 312 -26.45 11.00 18.20
N THR A 313 -26.39 9.76 18.65
CA THR A 313 -25.16 9.10 19.07
C THR A 313 -24.12 9.22 17.95
N LYS A 314 -22.92 9.71 18.28
CA LYS A 314 -21.82 9.88 17.33
C LYS A 314 -21.41 8.51 16.81
N LYS A 315 -21.36 8.32 15.49
CA LYS A 315 -20.86 7.09 14.85
C LYS A 315 -19.45 7.26 14.31
N VAL A 316 -18.73 6.16 14.23
CA VAL A 316 -17.47 6.03 13.49
C VAL A 316 -17.72 5.28 12.19
N ALA A 317 -17.41 5.89 11.05
CA ALA A 317 -17.44 5.25 9.74
C ALA A 317 -16.12 4.53 9.49
N PHE A 318 -16.17 3.20 9.35
CA PHE A 318 -15.05 2.37 8.95
C PHE A 318 -15.11 2.14 7.44
N MET A 319 -14.16 2.72 6.71
CA MET A 319 -14.11 2.71 5.26
C MET A 319 -12.97 1.80 4.80
N PHE A 320 -13.31 0.70 4.13
CA PHE A 320 -12.35 -0.26 3.61
C PHE A 320 -12.10 -0.01 2.13
N LEU A 321 -10.87 0.32 1.78
CA LEU A 321 -10.40 0.36 0.39
C LEU A 321 -9.61 -0.91 0.12
N THR A 322 -10.19 -1.82 -0.65
CA THR A 322 -9.65 -3.17 -0.85
C THR A 322 -9.47 -3.50 -2.31
N ARG A 323 -8.56 -4.44 -2.60
CA ARG A 323 -8.44 -5.02 -3.95
C ARG A 323 -9.59 -5.99 -4.27
N GLY A 324 -10.12 -6.67 -3.25
CA GLY A 324 -11.16 -7.69 -3.38
C GLY A 324 -11.57 -8.20 -1.99
N LYS A 325 -11.43 -9.51 -1.77
CA LYS A 325 -11.82 -10.20 -0.51
C LYS A 325 -11.18 -9.56 0.74
N LEU A 326 -11.90 -9.67 1.86
CA LEU A 326 -11.44 -9.31 3.20
C LEU A 326 -10.92 -10.55 3.95
N PRO A 327 -9.64 -10.93 3.84
CA PRO A 327 -9.12 -12.16 4.46
C PRO A 327 -9.17 -12.09 6.00
N LEU A 328 -9.25 -10.89 6.58
CA LEU A 328 -9.35 -10.67 8.02
C LEU A 328 -10.77 -10.35 8.49
N ALA A 329 -11.79 -10.59 7.66
CA ALA A 329 -13.20 -10.28 7.98
C ALA A 329 -13.63 -10.81 9.35
N LYS A 330 -13.36 -12.09 9.67
CA LYS A 330 -13.72 -12.70 10.96
C LYS A 330 -13.15 -11.97 12.19
N LEU A 331 -11.97 -11.35 12.06
CA LEU A 331 -11.40 -10.54 13.14
C LEU A 331 -12.23 -9.26 13.34
N TRP A 332 -12.57 -8.59 12.24
CA TRP A 332 -13.40 -7.38 12.25
C TRP A 332 -14.83 -7.66 12.72
N GLU A 333 -15.43 -8.79 12.33
CA GLU A 333 -16.74 -9.23 12.84
C GLU A 333 -16.74 -9.33 14.36
N ARG A 334 -15.68 -9.93 14.92
CA ARG A 334 -15.51 -10.03 16.37
C ARG A 334 -15.29 -8.68 17.04
N PHE A 335 -14.55 -7.78 16.39
CA PHE A 335 -14.35 -6.41 16.86
C PHE A 335 -15.65 -5.61 16.94
N PHE A 336 -16.53 -5.73 15.93
CA PHE A 336 -17.79 -4.98 15.84
C PHE A 336 -18.94 -5.57 16.67
N LYS A 337 -18.86 -6.85 17.02
CA LYS A 337 -19.95 -7.57 17.72
C LYS A 337 -20.42 -6.82 18.97
N GLY A 338 -21.74 -6.57 19.06
CA GLY A 338 -22.38 -5.95 20.21
C GLY A 338 -22.31 -4.41 20.27
N HIS A 339 -21.84 -3.76 19.21
CA HIS A 339 -21.67 -2.30 19.16
C HIS A 339 -22.54 -1.62 18.08
N ASP A 340 -23.64 -2.27 17.70
CA ASP A 340 -24.58 -1.78 16.69
C ASP A 340 -25.06 -0.35 17.02
N GLY A 341 -25.16 0.49 16.00
CA GLY A 341 -25.56 1.90 16.15
C GLY A 341 -24.44 2.86 16.51
N LEU A 342 -23.24 2.39 16.87
CA LEU A 342 -22.04 3.22 17.13
C LEU A 342 -21.08 3.31 15.94
N PHE A 343 -21.30 2.51 14.91
CA PHE A 343 -20.46 2.48 13.72
C PHE A 343 -21.28 2.29 12.44
N SER A 344 -20.63 2.56 11.33
CA SER A 344 -21.08 2.23 9.97
C SER A 344 -19.88 1.69 9.19
N ILE A 345 -20.15 0.87 8.17
CA ILE A 345 -19.10 0.24 7.36
C ILE A 345 -19.37 0.50 5.88
N TYR A 346 -18.33 0.87 5.15
CA TYR A 346 -18.34 1.09 3.70
C TYR A 346 -17.15 0.40 3.07
N ILE A 347 -17.35 -0.33 1.98
CA ILE A 347 -16.31 -1.11 1.30
C ILE A 347 -16.24 -0.68 -0.16
N HIS A 348 -15.07 -0.26 -0.61
CA HIS A 348 -14.77 0.00 -2.01
C HIS A 348 -13.79 -1.04 -2.53
N THR A 349 -14.16 -1.74 -3.60
CA THR A 349 -13.33 -2.80 -4.21
C THR A 349 -12.72 -2.32 -5.52
N SER A 350 -11.38 -2.40 -5.64
CA SER A 350 -10.66 -1.99 -6.85
C SER A 350 -11.01 -2.86 -8.06
N ASP A 351 -11.36 -4.13 -7.84
CA ASP A 351 -11.88 -5.01 -8.88
C ASP A 351 -13.40 -4.74 -9.09
N PRO A 352 -13.81 -4.24 -10.26
CA PRO A 352 -15.22 -3.99 -10.55
C PRO A 352 -16.05 -5.27 -10.68
N PHE A 353 -15.42 -6.41 -11.01
CA PHE A 353 -16.06 -7.71 -11.17
C PHE A 353 -16.09 -8.54 -9.89
N TYR A 354 -15.50 -8.05 -8.81
CA TYR A 354 -15.58 -8.71 -7.52
C TYR A 354 -17.05 -8.81 -7.07
N VAL A 355 -17.51 -10.01 -6.70
CA VAL A 355 -18.84 -10.26 -6.12
C VAL A 355 -18.67 -10.74 -4.69
N ASP A 356 -19.46 -10.19 -3.79
CA ASP A 356 -19.35 -10.42 -2.35
C ASP A 356 -20.23 -11.60 -1.90
N ASP A 357 -19.94 -12.79 -2.43
CA ASP A 357 -20.77 -13.99 -2.21
C ASP A 357 -20.44 -14.76 -0.92
N ASP A 358 -19.29 -14.46 -0.28
CA ASP A 358 -18.76 -15.24 0.84
C ASP A 358 -19.09 -14.64 2.23
N ILE A 359 -19.74 -13.48 2.30
CA ILE A 359 -20.05 -12.80 3.58
C ILE A 359 -21.45 -13.20 4.08
N PRO A 360 -21.59 -13.83 5.26
CA PRO A 360 -22.89 -14.22 5.80
C PRO A 360 -23.78 -13.00 6.09
N GLU A 361 -25.10 -13.14 5.97
CA GLU A 361 -26.06 -12.07 6.28
C GLU A 361 -25.98 -11.58 7.74
N THR A 362 -25.49 -12.44 8.64
CA THR A 362 -25.26 -12.11 10.05
C THR A 362 -24.01 -11.24 10.27
N SER A 363 -23.17 -11.08 9.26
CA SER A 363 -21.94 -10.30 9.37
C SER A 363 -22.24 -8.81 9.29
N PRO A 364 -21.64 -7.96 10.14
CA PRO A 364 -21.73 -6.50 9.99
C PRO A 364 -21.19 -5.99 8.64
N LEU A 365 -20.36 -6.79 7.96
CA LEU A 365 -19.78 -6.51 6.64
C LEU A 365 -20.73 -6.82 5.48
N TYR A 366 -21.87 -7.49 5.74
CA TYR A 366 -22.82 -7.86 4.70
C TYR A 366 -23.43 -6.65 4.00
N ARG A 367 -23.42 -6.65 2.66
CA ARG A 367 -23.96 -5.58 1.80
C ARG A 367 -23.43 -4.18 2.13
N ARG A 368 -22.14 -4.09 2.47
CA ARG A 368 -21.43 -2.82 2.75
C ARG A 368 -20.64 -2.28 1.58
N ARG A 369 -20.65 -2.96 0.43
CA ARG A 369 -19.99 -2.49 -0.79
C ARG A 369 -20.71 -1.26 -1.36
N ILE A 370 -19.96 -0.19 -1.63
CA ILE A 370 -20.45 1.01 -2.32
C ILE A 370 -20.25 0.87 -3.83
N PRO A 371 -20.93 1.69 -4.67
CA PRO A 371 -20.64 1.74 -6.11
C PRO A 371 -19.15 2.03 -6.35
N SER A 372 -18.40 1.03 -6.78
CA SER A 372 -16.93 1.06 -6.86
C SER A 372 -16.45 1.25 -8.28
N LYS A 373 -15.25 1.84 -8.45
CA LYS A 373 -14.57 1.99 -9.75
C LYS A 373 -13.16 1.40 -9.68
N GLU A 374 -12.55 1.17 -10.84
CA GLU A 374 -11.17 0.69 -10.91
C GLU A 374 -10.20 1.67 -10.23
N VAL A 375 -9.20 1.13 -9.54
CA VAL A 375 -8.19 1.90 -8.81
C VAL A 375 -6.80 1.42 -9.16
N GLY A 376 -5.97 2.33 -9.66
CA GLY A 376 -4.56 2.10 -9.95
C GLY A 376 -3.66 2.55 -8.81
N TRP A 377 -2.61 1.79 -8.51
CA TRP A 377 -1.67 2.14 -7.43
C TRP A 377 -0.90 3.42 -7.74
N GLY A 378 -0.88 4.35 -6.78
CA GLY A 378 -0.22 5.66 -6.92
C GLY A 378 -0.88 6.62 -7.94
N MET A 379 -2.00 6.21 -8.55
CA MET A 379 -2.77 7.02 -9.50
C MET A 379 -3.84 7.85 -8.77
N VAL A 380 -4.34 8.89 -9.45
CA VAL A 380 -5.42 9.73 -8.90
C VAL A 380 -6.71 8.97 -8.63
N SER A 381 -6.95 7.84 -9.31
CA SER A 381 -8.10 6.97 -9.05
C SER A 381 -8.14 6.43 -7.62
N MET A 382 -6.99 6.35 -6.93
CA MET A 382 -6.91 6.04 -5.51
C MET A 382 -7.62 7.11 -4.66
N VAL A 383 -7.32 8.39 -4.92
CA VAL A 383 -7.95 9.52 -4.24
C VAL A 383 -9.43 9.63 -4.62
N GLU A 384 -9.79 9.32 -5.86
CA GLU A 384 -11.20 9.26 -6.27
C GLU A 384 -11.99 8.21 -5.47
N ALA A 385 -11.40 7.03 -5.22
CA ALA A 385 -12.02 6.00 -4.40
C ALA A 385 -12.16 6.41 -2.92
N GLU A 386 -11.13 7.05 -2.34
CA GLU A 386 -11.19 7.59 -0.98
C GLU A 386 -12.27 8.67 -0.84
N ARG A 387 -12.36 9.59 -1.81
CA ARG A 387 -13.40 10.61 -1.87
C ARG A 387 -14.80 9.98 -1.99
N ARG A 388 -14.94 8.89 -2.75
CA ARG A 388 -16.21 8.17 -2.92
C ARG A 388 -16.64 7.45 -1.64
N LEU A 389 -15.70 6.83 -0.93
CA LEU A 389 -15.92 6.26 0.41
C LEU A 389 -16.41 7.33 1.38
N LEU A 390 -15.73 8.48 1.43
CA LEU A 390 -16.11 9.61 2.28
C LEU A 390 -17.52 10.14 1.92
N ALA A 391 -17.81 10.31 0.63
CA ALA A 391 -19.10 10.82 0.18
C ALA A 391 -20.26 9.89 0.58
N ASN A 392 -20.09 8.57 0.40
CA ASN A 392 -21.06 7.59 0.87
C ASN A 392 -21.22 7.60 2.39
N ALA A 393 -20.11 7.70 3.13
CA ALA A 393 -20.13 7.75 4.58
C ALA A 393 -20.79 9.02 5.13
N LEU A 394 -20.65 10.16 4.45
CA LEU A 394 -21.25 11.43 4.84
C LEU A 394 -22.77 11.47 4.68
N LEU A 395 -23.34 10.56 3.87
CA LEU A 395 -24.80 10.41 3.74
C LEU A 395 -25.48 10.06 5.07
N ASP A 396 -24.79 9.31 5.94
CA ASP A 396 -25.24 9.14 7.33
C ASP A 396 -24.80 10.36 8.16
N ALA A 397 -25.79 11.18 8.54
CA ALA A 397 -25.57 12.34 9.40
C ALA A 397 -25.04 11.99 10.80
N GLY A 398 -25.15 10.73 11.24
CA GLY A 398 -24.60 10.25 12.51
C GLY A 398 -23.08 10.03 12.46
N ASN A 399 -22.48 9.87 11.28
CA ASN A 399 -21.04 9.65 11.15
C ASN A 399 -20.26 10.94 11.44
N HIS A 400 -19.41 10.87 12.47
CA HIS A 400 -18.60 11.99 12.96
C HIS A 400 -17.11 11.81 12.74
N ARG A 401 -16.65 10.57 12.66
CA ARG A 401 -15.24 10.17 12.52
C ARG A 401 -15.14 9.16 11.39
N PHE A 402 -14.13 9.29 10.54
CA PHE A 402 -13.99 8.54 9.29
C PHE A 402 -12.61 7.91 9.24
N VAL A 403 -12.55 6.58 9.29
CA VAL A 403 -11.31 5.80 9.34
C VAL A 403 -11.13 5.10 8.00
N LEU A 404 -9.99 5.32 7.33
CA LEU A 404 -9.62 4.57 6.13
C LEU A 404 -8.76 3.36 6.50
N LEU A 405 -9.13 2.18 6.00
CA LEU A 405 -8.48 0.90 6.25
C LEU A 405 -8.36 0.06 4.98
N SER A 406 -7.40 -0.87 4.96
CA SER A 406 -7.23 -1.88 3.90
C SER A 406 -7.73 -3.26 4.32
N GLU A 407 -7.72 -4.21 3.37
CA GLU A 407 -7.97 -5.63 3.64
C GLU A 407 -6.92 -6.29 4.54
N SER A 408 -5.80 -5.59 4.80
CA SER A 408 -4.62 -6.07 5.51
C SER A 408 -4.34 -5.33 6.83
N ASP A 409 -5.31 -4.52 7.28
CA ASP A 409 -5.22 -3.77 8.52
C ASP A 409 -5.94 -4.49 9.67
N ILE A 410 -5.45 -4.28 10.89
CA ILE A 410 -6.03 -4.86 12.11
C ILE A 410 -6.28 -3.77 13.16
N PRO A 411 -7.29 -3.92 14.04
CA PRO A 411 -7.41 -3.11 15.25
C PRO A 411 -6.39 -3.57 16.30
N LEU A 412 -5.83 -2.62 17.05
CA LEU A 412 -4.89 -2.88 18.15
C LEU A 412 -5.56 -2.85 19.54
N PHE A 413 -6.82 -2.42 19.62
CA PHE A 413 -7.61 -2.33 20.84
C PHE A 413 -9.06 -2.77 20.57
N ASN A 414 -9.84 -2.92 21.63
CA ASN A 414 -11.26 -3.22 21.54
C ASN A 414 -12.06 -2.02 21.04
N PHE A 415 -13.30 -2.30 20.62
CA PHE A 415 -14.16 -1.29 20.01
C PHE A 415 -14.37 -0.08 20.93
N SER A 416 -14.73 -0.30 22.20
CA SER A 416 -15.00 0.79 23.14
C SER A 416 -13.80 1.73 23.29
N THR A 417 -12.58 1.19 23.36
CA THR A 417 -11.35 1.99 23.45
C THR A 417 -11.14 2.84 22.19
N ILE A 418 -11.24 2.23 21.00
CA ILE A 418 -11.08 2.94 19.71
C ILE A 418 -12.18 3.99 19.55
N TYR A 419 -13.44 3.62 19.80
CA TYR A 419 -14.59 4.49 19.70
C TYR A 419 -14.45 5.72 20.61
N SER A 420 -14.15 5.53 21.91
CA SER A 420 -13.96 6.63 22.84
C SER A 420 -12.74 7.49 22.49
N TYR A 421 -11.65 6.88 22.01
CA TYR A 421 -10.48 7.63 21.56
C TYR A 421 -10.84 8.58 20.40
N LEU A 422 -11.56 8.08 19.40
CA LEU A 422 -11.92 8.84 18.21
C LEU A 422 -12.98 9.90 18.49
N THR A 423 -14.08 9.53 19.15
CA THR A 423 -15.23 10.42 19.40
C THR A 423 -14.94 11.54 20.39
N ASN A 424 -13.96 11.35 21.29
CA ASN A 424 -13.48 12.38 22.21
C ASN A 424 -12.26 13.16 21.69
N SER A 425 -11.74 12.85 20.51
CA SER A 425 -10.58 13.55 19.95
C SER A 425 -10.96 14.96 19.49
N GLN A 426 -10.13 15.94 19.84
CA GLN A 426 -10.22 17.31 19.35
C GLN A 426 -9.59 17.52 17.97
N HIS A 427 -8.82 16.53 17.50
CA HIS A 427 -8.06 16.61 16.25
C HIS A 427 -8.42 15.46 15.30
N SER A 428 -8.26 15.71 14.01
CA SER A 428 -8.07 14.69 12.98
C SER A 428 -6.63 14.15 12.99
N TYR A 429 -6.40 12.98 12.40
CA TYR A 429 -5.11 12.26 12.38
C TYR A 429 -4.68 11.95 10.96
N VAL A 430 -4.20 12.98 10.29
CA VAL A 430 -3.50 12.91 9.00
C VAL A 430 -2.02 13.13 9.25
N ASP A 431 -1.18 12.26 8.70
CA ASP A 431 0.27 12.45 8.73
C ASP A 431 0.63 13.57 7.75
N VAL A 432 1.30 14.62 8.22
CA VAL A 432 1.59 15.81 7.41
C VAL A 432 3.00 16.29 7.69
N TYR A 433 3.86 16.23 6.68
CA TYR A 433 5.23 16.69 6.76
C TYR A 433 5.76 17.14 5.40
N ASP A 434 6.83 17.92 5.43
CA ASP A 434 7.56 18.34 4.23
C ASP A 434 8.83 17.49 4.08
N LEU A 435 8.82 16.58 3.12
CA LEU A 435 9.91 15.65 2.90
C LEU A 435 10.83 16.13 1.76
N PRO A 436 12.12 16.42 2.03
CA PRO A 436 13.10 16.67 0.97
C PRO A 436 13.35 15.43 0.09
N GLY A 437 13.82 15.66 -1.14
CA GLY A 437 14.28 14.59 -2.03
C GLY A 437 13.20 13.97 -2.95
N PRO A 438 13.54 12.90 -3.69
CA PRO A 438 12.73 12.38 -4.80
C PRO A 438 11.34 11.89 -4.41
N ALA A 439 11.18 11.30 -3.21
CA ALA A 439 9.92 10.73 -2.75
C ALA A 439 8.95 11.73 -2.12
N GLY A 440 9.40 12.97 -1.89
CA GLY A 440 8.62 14.07 -1.32
C GLY A 440 8.52 15.24 -2.29
N ARG A 441 9.28 16.31 -2.05
CA ARG A 441 9.32 17.51 -2.91
C ARG A 441 9.66 17.21 -4.38
N GLY A 442 10.40 16.14 -4.67
CA GLY A 442 10.73 15.72 -6.03
C GLY A 442 9.52 15.31 -6.88
N ARG A 443 8.41 14.92 -6.24
CA ARG A 443 7.15 14.56 -6.92
C ARG A 443 6.27 15.76 -7.27
N TYR A 444 6.64 16.97 -6.81
CA TYR A 444 5.86 18.18 -7.06
C TYR A 444 5.98 18.62 -8.53
N ASN A 445 4.84 18.75 -9.20
CA ASN A 445 4.76 19.30 -10.55
C ASN A 445 4.60 20.82 -10.52
N ARG A 446 5.54 21.56 -11.14
CA ARG A 446 5.54 23.03 -11.15
C ARG A 446 4.26 23.63 -11.75
N ARG A 447 3.57 22.91 -12.65
CA ARG A 447 2.29 23.32 -13.27
C ARG A 447 1.12 23.38 -12.27
N MET A 448 1.27 22.85 -11.07
CA MET A 448 0.27 22.98 -10.00
C MET A 448 0.26 24.39 -9.37
N SER A 449 1.31 25.17 -9.61
CA SER A 449 1.39 26.59 -9.23
C SER A 449 0.50 27.45 -10.13
N PRO A 450 -0.15 28.51 -9.62
CA PRO A 450 -0.07 29.03 -8.25
C PRO A 450 -1.02 28.38 -7.25
N VAL A 451 -2.00 27.60 -7.71
CA VAL A 451 -3.09 27.07 -6.86
C VAL A 451 -2.54 26.21 -5.72
N ILE A 452 -1.61 25.30 -6.02
CA ILE A 452 -0.85 24.55 -5.03
C ILE A 452 0.61 24.92 -5.23
N SER A 453 1.10 25.82 -4.39
CA SER A 453 2.51 26.19 -4.40
C SER A 453 3.39 25.07 -3.82
N ARG A 454 4.67 25.02 -4.24
CA ARG A 454 5.64 24.09 -3.67
C ARG A 454 5.79 24.23 -2.14
N ARG A 455 5.52 25.42 -1.59
CA ARG A 455 5.58 25.66 -0.14
C ARG A 455 4.43 24.98 0.60
N ASN A 456 3.29 24.79 -0.05
CA ASN A 456 2.10 24.16 0.52
C ASN A 456 2.03 22.65 0.23
N TRP A 457 2.83 22.15 -0.70
CA TRP A 457 2.94 20.72 -1.00
C TRP A 457 3.42 19.92 0.22
N ARG A 458 2.62 18.96 0.67
CA ARG A 458 2.96 18.08 1.80
C ARG A 458 2.89 16.62 1.42
N LYS A 459 3.61 15.80 2.18
CA LYS A 459 3.55 14.34 2.15
C LYS A 459 2.89 13.84 3.42
N GLY A 460 2.23 12.70 3.31
CA GLY A 460 1.60 11.99 4.40
C GLY A 460 1.49 10.50 4.12
N SER A 461 0.91 9.78 5.08
CA SER A 461 0.41 8.44 4.90
C SER A 461 -0.95 8.49 4.21
N GLN A 462 -1.20 7.53 3.32
CA GLN A 462 -2.54 7.29 2.79
C GLN A 462 -3.56 6.97 3.92
N TRP A 463 -3.13 6.30 4.99
CA TRP A 463 -4.03 5.81 6.03
C TRP A 463 -4.30 6.90 7.04
N PHE A 464 -5.53 7.41 7.05
CA PHE A 464 -5.95 8.53 7.89
C PHE A 464 -7.16 8.19 8.74
N GLU A 465 -7.33 9.01 9.78
CA GLU A 465 -8.61 9.20 10.42
C GLU A 465 -8.92 10.70 10.44
N ILE A 466 -10.13 11.08 10.04
CA ILE A 466 -10.54 12.49 9.98
C ILE A 466 -11.94 12.68 10.58
N ASP A 467 -12.18 13.88 11.10
CA ASP A 467 -13.51 14.30 11.53
C ASP A 467 -14.42 14.66 10.33
N ARG A 468 -15.70 14.90 10.64
CA ARG A 468 -16.72 15.26 9.64
C ARG A 468 -16.42 16.56 8.90
N GLU A 469 -15.81 17.56 9.55
CA GLU A 469 -15.53 18.84 8.92
C GLU A 469 -14.44 18.71 7.85
N VAL A 470 -13.37 17.98 8.17
CA VAL A 470 -12.31 17.67 7.18
C VAL A 470 -12.86 16.77 6.08
N ALA A 471 -13.70 15.78 6.39
CA ALA A 471 -14.35 14.93 5.39
C ALA A 471 -15.22 15.75 4.42
N LEU A 472 -16.01 16.70 4.93
CA LEU A 472 -16.84 17.60 4.13
C LEU A 472 -15.99 18.47 3.20
N ALA A 473 -14.86 18.99 3.68
CA ALA A 473 -13.93 19.76 2.86
C ALA A 473 -13.32 18.91 1.74
N VAL A 474 -12.97 17.64 2.01
CA VAL A 474 -12.45 16.72 0.98
C VAL A 474 -13.50 16.49 -0.11
N VAL A 475 -14.73 16.12 0.23
CA VAL A 475 -15.75 15.81 -0.78
C VAL A 475 -16.21 17.04 -1.57
N SER A 476 -16.16 18.23 -0.94
CA SER A 476 -16.56 19.51 -1.55
C SER A 476 -15.41 20.22 -2.28
N ASP A 477 -14.21 19.66 -2.28
CA ASP A 477 -13.03 20.30 -2.85
C ASP A 477 -13.12 20.34 -4.39
N THR A 478 -13.29 21.56 -4.90
CA THR A 478 -13.28 21.93 -6.32
C THR A 478 -12.03 22.73 -6.71
N THR A 479 -11.08 22.92 -5.78
CA THR A 479 -9.90 23.78 -5.97
C THR A 479 -8.62 22.96 -6.09
N TYR A 480 -8.32 22.10 -5.12
CA TYR A 480 -7.05 21.38 -5.05
C TYR A 480 -7.12 20.06 -5.80
N PHE A 481 -8.18 19.27 -5.59
CA PHE A 481 -8.33 17.97 -6.21
C PHE A 481 -8.30 18.02 -7.76
N PRO A 482 -8.97 18.96 -8.45
CA PRO A 482 -8.87 19.06 -9.91
C PRO A 482 -7.43 19.33 -10.40
N VAL A 483 -6.63 20.07 -9.62
CA VAL A 483 -5.22 20.33 -9.93
C VAL A 483 -4.39 19.06 -9.78
N PHE A 484 -4.64 18.27 -8.73
CA PHE A 484 -4.05 16.93 -8.60
C PHE A 484 -4.45 16.04 -9.78
N LYS A 485 -5.75 15.94 -10.11
CA LYS A 485 -6.24 15.14 -11.23
C LYS A 485 -5.61 15.52 -12.57
N LYS A 486 -5.35 16.81 -12.79
CA LYS A 486 -4.75 17.29 -14.03
C LYS A 486 -3.23 17.13 -14.11
N HIS A 487 -2.52 17.23 -12.99
CA HIS A 487 -1.05 17.40 -13.00
C HIS A 487 -0.28 16.34 -12.20
N CYS A 488 -0.95 15.58 -11.34
CA CYS A 488 -0.38 14.49 -10.54
C CYS A 488 -0.58 13.17 -11.31
N LEU A 489 0.22 12.99 -12.37
CA LEU A 489 0.22 11.81 -13.23
C LEU A 489 1.22 10.76 -12.70
N SER A 490 1.77 9.90 -13.56
CA SER A 490 2.73 8.85 -13.19
C SER A 490 3.82 9.37 -12.24
N ASN A 491 4.16 8.57 -11.23
CA ASN A 491 5.15 8.86 -10.18
C ASN A 491 4.80 9.99 -9.18
N CYS A 492 3.58 10.52 -9.19
CA CYS A 492 3.17 11.55 -8.24
C CYS A 492 2.65 11.00 -6.89
N TYR A 493 1.97 9.84 -6.89
CA TYR A 493 1.41 9.19 -5.69
C TYR A 493 0.44 10.11 -4.94
N SER A 494 -0.65 10.48 -5.63
CA SER A 494 -1.62 11.45 -5.13
C SER A 494 -2.20 11.12 -3.76
N ASP A 495 -2.36 9.85 -3.43
CA ASP A 495 -2.86 9.34 -2.15
C ASP A 495 -1.94 9.69 -0.97
N GLU A 496 -0.63 9.86 -1.21
CA GLU A 496 0.33 10.27 -0.19
C GLU A 496 0.51 11.80 -0.10
N HIS A 497 -0.18 12.58 -0.94
CA HIS A 497 0.09 14.02 -1.09
C HIS A 497 -1.17 14.90 -1.06
N TYR A 498 -2.29 14.45 -1.62
CA TYR A 498 -3.52 15.23 -1.74
C TYR A 498 -4.08 15.64 -0.39
N LEU A 499 -4.44 14.66 0.45
CA LEU A 499 -5.06 14.94 1.75
C LEU A 499 -4.11 15.69 2.68
N ALA A 500 -2.83 15.33 2.68
CA ALA A 500 -1.82 16.02 3.48
C ALA A 500 -1.68 17.50 3.07
N THR A 501 -1.71 17.81 1.77
CA THR A 501 -1.65 19.18 1.26
C THR A 501 -2.94 19.94 1.59
N LEU A 502 -4.11 19.34 1.39
CA LEU A 502 -5.40 19.96 1.71
C LEU A 502 -5.50 20.29 3.20
N VAL A 503 -5.17 19.35 4.08
CA VAL A 503 -5.19 19.54 5.54
C VAL A 503 -4.17 20.59 5.99
N HIS A 504 -2.98 20.60 5.41
CA HIS A 504 -1.98 21.62 5.72
C HIS A 504 -2.46 23.04 5.40
N VAL A 505 -3.14 23.21 4.27
CA VAL A 505 -3.60 24.52 3.81
C VAL A 505 -4.86 24.96 4.53
N MET A 506 -5.82 24.06 4.76
CA MET A 506 -7.13 24.42 5.29
C MET A 506 -7.29 24.22 6.81
N PHE A 507 -6.53 23.31 7.41
CA PHE A 507 -6.76 22.86 8.80
C PHE A 507 -5.49 22.82 9.68
N PRO A 508 -4.63 23.86 9.69
CA PRO A 508 -3.34 23.83 10.40
C PRO A 508 -3.45 23.61 11.92
N GLY A 509 -4.59 23.93 12.54
CA GLY A 509 -4.83 23.77 13.99
C GLY A 509 -5.74 22.62 14.39
N LYS A 510 -6.30 21.85 13.45
CA LYS A 510 -7.24 20.75 13.71
C LYS A 510 -6.67 19.36 13.42
N ASN A 511 -5.38 19.28 13.10
CA ASN A 511 -4.72 18.02 12.76
C ASN A 511 -3.59 17.69 13.74
N ALA A 512 -3.48 16.42 14.12
CA ALA A 512 -2.44 15.93 15.02
C ALA A 512 -1.08 15.67 14.33
N ASN A 513 -1.00 15.86 13.00
CA ASN A 513 0.20 15.64 12.17
C ASN A 513 0.81 14.23 12.35
N ARG A 514 -0.06 13.23 12.45
CA ARG A 514 0.32 11.82 12.56
C ARG A 514 -0.86 10.93 12.16
N SER A 515 -0.56 9.76 11.61
CA SER A 515 -1.55 8.69 11.43
C SER A 515 -1.78 7.90 12.73
N LEU A 516 -2.96 7.29 12.87
CA LEU A 516 -3.30 6.30 13.90
C LEU A 516 -2.97 4.86 13.48
N THR A 517 -2.44 4.66 12.27
CA THR A 517 -2.11 3.33 11.74
C THR A 517 -0.60 3.08 11.79
N TRP A 518 -0.20 2.11 12.61
CA TRP A 518 1.19 1.69 12.70
C TRP A 518 1.62 0.98 11.41
N THR A 519 2.75 1.41 10.83
CA THR A 519 3.27 0.87 9.57
C THR A 519 4.79 0.70 9.64
N ASP A 520 5.29 -0.49 9.32
CA ASP A 520 6.73 -0.80 9.34
C ASP A 520 7.38 -0.60 7.96
N TRP A 521 8.17 0.47 7.85
CA TRP A 521 8.96 0.80 6.66
C TRP A 521 10.43 0.35 6.74
N SER A 522 10.81 -0.45 7.73
CA SER A 522 12.22 -0.87 7.96
C SER A 522 12.88 -1.55 6.75
N ARG A 523 12.11 -2.28 5.92
CA ARG A 523 12.64 -2.99 4.74
C ARG A 523 13.04 -2.07 3.59
N ARG A 524 12.73 -0.77 3.65
CA ARG A 524 13.02 0.25 2.62
C ARG A 524 12.54 -0.19 1.21
N GLY A 525 11.36 0.28 0.80
CA GLY A 525 10.80 -0.06 -0.50
C GLY A 525 9.50 0.69 -0.78
N PRO A 526 8.83 0.38 -1.92
CA PRO A 526 7.55 1.00 -2.27
C PRO A 526 6.39 0.51 -1.38
N HIS A 527 6.60 -0.58 -0.64
CA HIS A 527 5.60 -1.17 0.24
C HIS A 527 6.17 -1.42 1.65
N PRO A 528 5.32 -1.29 2.69
CA PRO A 528 5.73 -1.63 4.05
C PRO A 528 5.88 -3.14 4.23
N ARG A 529 6.55 -3.55 5.30
CA ARG A 529 6.72 -4.96 5.65
C ARG A 529 5.36 -5.65 5.80
N LYS A 530 5.25 -6.80 5.13
CA LYS A 530 4.13 -7.75 5.27
C LYS A 530 4.45 -8.77 6.37
N TYR A 531 3.53 -8.96 7.30
CA TYR A 531 3.59 -9.95 8.37
C TYR A 531 2.79 -11.19 8.00
N THR A 532 3.35 -12.34 8.36
CA THR A 532 2.75 -13.66 8.20
C THR A 532 2.45 -14.25 9.58
N ARG A 533 1.77 -15.40 9.63
CA ARG A 533 1.37 -16.10 10.85
C ARG A 533 2.44 -16.14 11.95
N GLY A 534 3.69 -16.44 11.59
CA GLY A 534 4.81 -16.59 12.55
C GLY A 534 5.25 -15.27 13.20
N SER A 535 4.90 -14.13 12.62
CA SER A 535 5.27 -12.80 13.13
C SER A 535 4.33 -12.31 14.23
N VAL A 536 3.14 -12.90 14.37
CA VAL A 536 2.10 -12.42 15.28
C VAL A 536 2.33 -13.00 16.69
N THR A 537 2.88 -12.19 17.58
CA THR A 537 3.04 -12.49 19.01
C THR A 537 2.35 -11.44 19.88
N GLY A 538 1.97 -11.80 21.11
CA GLY A 538 1.29 -10.87 22.01
C GLY A 538 2.16 -9.66 22.39
N GLU A 539 3.47 -9.86 22.57
CA GLU A 539 4.42 -8.77 22.79
C GLU A 539 4.51 -7.85 21.57
N PHE A 540 4.58 -8.41 20.36
CA PHE A 540 4.62 -7.64 19.14
C PHE A 540 3.36 -6.77 18.98
N LEU A 541 2.18 -7.34 19.22
CA LEU A 541 0.90 -6.61 19.19
C LEU A 541 0.85 -5.45 20.21
N ARG A 542 1.36 -5.66 21.43
CA ARG A 542 1.42 -4.59 22.46
C ARG A 542 2.40 -3.48 22.06
N ARG A 543 3.57 -3.85 21.53
CA ARG A 543 4.60 -2.90 21.11
C ARG A 543 4.10 -1.95 20.02
N MET A 544 3.28 -2.44 19.08
CA MET A 544 2.75 -1.63 17.98
C MET A 544 1.82 -0.50 18.44
N ARG A 545 1.26 -0.56 19.65
CA ARG A 545 0.35 0.48 20.17
C ARG A 545 1.03 1.83 20.33
N ASN A 546 2.36 1.86 20.47
CA ASN A 546 3.09 3.03 20.92
C ASN A 546 4.31 3.39 20.07
N ARG A 547 4.68 4.66 20.16
CA ARG A 547 5.99 5.18 19.73
C ARG A 547 6.92 5.16 20.93
N GLU A 548 8.21 4.98 20.70
CA GLU A 548 9.24 5.04 21.75
C GLU A 548 9.19 6.37 22.52
N GLN A 549 8.91 7.47 21.83
CA GLN A 549 8.82 8.82 22.41
C GLN A 549 7.41 9.16 22.95
N GLY A 550 6.46 8.24 22.84
CA GLY A 550 5.03 8.52 23.05
C GLY A 550 4.43 9.44 21.99
N CYS A 551 3.26 9.99 22.27
CA CYS A 551 2.58 10.95 21.41
C CYS A 551 1.71 11.89 22.25
N VAL A 552 1.07 12.87 21.59
CA VAL A 552 0.12 13.78 22.21
C VAL A 552 -1.31 13.39 21.80
N TYR A 553 -2.20 13.36 22.78
CA TYR A 553 -3.64 13.17 22.63
C TYR A 553 -4.36 14.26 23.42
N ASN A 554 -5.16 15.09 22.75
CA ASN A 554 -5.89 16.22 23.36
C ASN A 554 -5.01 17.08 24.29
N GLY A 555 -3.80 17.42 23.83
CA GLY A 555 -2.84 18.24 24.57
C GLY A 555 -2.06 17.52 25.69
N LYS A 556 -2.34 16.24 25.95
CA LYS A 556 -1.67 15.44 26.99
C LYS A 556 -0.77 14.37 26.40
N LYS A 557 0.33 14.05 27.08
CA LYS A 557 1.18 12.92 26.72
C LYS A 557 0.37 11.62 26.85
N SER A 558 0.49 10.75 25.84
CA SER A 558 -0.24 9.50 25.73
C SER A 558 0.70 8.36 25.33
N GLU A 559 0.44 7.20 25.91
CA GLU A 559 1.02 5.91 25.56
C GLU A 559 -0.03 5.04 24.84
N ASN A 560 -0.86 5.65 24.00
CA ASN A 560 -1.69 4.96 23.01
C ASN A 560 -1.65 5.76 21.71
N CYS A 561 -0.65 5.49 20.88
CA CYS A 561 -0.40 6.27 19.67
C CYS A 561 -1.05 5.69 18.43
N TYR A 562 -1.14 4.37 18.33
CA TYR A 562 -1.69 3.70 17.16
C TYR A 562 -2.89 2.86 17.56
N LEU A 563 -4.01 3.07 16.86
CA LEU A 563 -5.24 2.28 17.05
C LEU A 563 -5.31 1.10 16.08
N PHE A 564 -4.60 1.19 14.96
CA PHE A 564 -4.59 0.19 13.89
C PHE A 564 -3.15 -0.17 13.51
N ALA A 565 -2.96 -1.30 12.84
CA ALA A 565 -1.66 -1.71 12.32
C ALA A 565 -1.76 -2.40 10.97
N ARG A 566 -0.67 -2.31 10.18
CA ARG A 566 -0.51 -2.93 8.87
C ARG A 566 0.95 -3.35 8.62
N LYS A 567 1.27 -4.30 7.74
CA LYS A 567 0.41 -5.02 6.79
C LYS A 567 0.33 -6.52 7.13
N PHE A 568 -0.85 -7.05 7.41
CA PHE A 568 -1.05 -8.45 7.80
C PHE A 568 -1.66 -9.26 6.64
N ASP A 569 -1.18 -10.47 6.44
CA ASP A 569 -1.76 -11.38 5.45
C ASP A 569 -2.88 -12.26 6.02
N GLY A 570 -3.60 -12.97 5.15
CA GLY A 570 -4.67 -13.88 5.57
C GLY A 570 -4.19 -15.03 6.46
N GLY A 571 -2.92 -15.44 6.35
CA GLY A 571 -2.32 -16.46 7.22
C GLY A 571 -2.23 -16.03 8.69
N CYS A 572 -2.35 -14.74 8.98
CA CYS A 572 -2.33 -14.20 10.34
C CYS A 572 -3.64 -14.42 11.10
N LEU A 573 -4.76 -14.72 10.42
CA LEU A 573 -6.10 -14.69 11.00
C LEU A 573 -6.23 -15.54 12.28
N ASP A 574 -5.80 -16.80 12.24
CA ASP A 574 -5.93 -17.70 13.40
C ASP A 574 -5.16 -17.19 14.62
N LYS A 575 -3.96 -16.64 14.41
CA LYS A 575 -3.14 -16.07 15.48
C LYS A 575 -3.75 -14.78 16.01
N LEU A 576 -4.31 -13.94 15.14
CA LEU A 576 -5.00 -12.72 15.54
C LEU A 576 -6.26 -13.04 16.36
N LEU A 577 -7.05 -14.04 15.95
CA LEU A 577 -8.22 -14.51 16.72
C LEU A 577 -7.82 -15.12 18.07
N TYR A 578 -6.70 -15.83 18.13
CA TYR A 578 -6.14 -16.33 19.39
C TYR A 578 -5.77 -15.20 20.36
N PHE A 579 -5.17 -14.11 19.85
CA PHE A 579 -4.80 -12.94 20.66
C PHE A 579 -5.94 -11.91 20.86
N ALA A 580 -7.10 -12.10 20.23
CA ALA A 580 -8.21 -11.15 20.30
C ALA A 580 -8.61 -10.85 21.75
N HIS A 581 -8.97 -11.86 22.55
CA HIS A 581 -9.34 -11.65 23.97
C HIS A 581 -8.14 -11.39 24.90
N ARG A 582 -6.94 -11.85 24.53
CA ARG A 582 -5.74 -11.82 25.40
C ARG A 582 -4.96 -10.52 25.33
N VAL A 583 -5.00 -9.88 24.17
CA VAL A 583 -4.21 -8.69 23.87
C VAL A 583 -5.12 -7.60 23.34
N LEU A 584 -5.90 -7.87 22.29
CA LEU A 584 -6.69 -6.84 21.60
C LEU A 584 -7.92 -6.39 22.42
N GLY A 585 -8.46 -7.26 23.28
CA GLY A 585 -9.53 -6.98 24.24
C GLY A 585 -10.95 -7.31 23.77
N PHE A 586 -11.14 -8.23 22.81
CA PHE A 586 -12.45 -8.65 22.30
C PHE A 586 -12.51 -10.12 21.88
#